data_AF-A0A0N1NXR2-F1
#
_entry.id   AF-A0A0N1NXR2-F1
#
_cell.length_a   1.000
_cell.length_b   1.000
_cell.length_c   1.000
_cell.angle_alpha   90.00
_cell.angle_beta   90.00
_cell.angle_gamma   90.00
#
_symmetry.space_group_name_H-M   'P 1'
#
loop_
_entity.id
_entity.type
_entity.pdbx_description
1 polymer ?
#
loop_
_entity_poly.entity_id
_entity_poly.type
_entity_poly.pdbx_seq_one_letter_code
_entity_poly.pdbx_strand_id
1 'polypeptide(L)'
;MALPRWPYLFSYFIATWLVGVWAVCQTSYARTLCEQVGFPIPANEHPSPYFYLFANKEGVMGLVFLALQFFGEWKAVGIMMAVMCVNGTGDAYLSTSVGTMDWVEALKAHMGVTIVAGWAAWRILEENW
;
A
#
# COMPACT_ATOMS: atom_id res chain seq x y z
N MET A 1 10.37 10.08 26.83
CA MET A 1 10.68 10.71 25.53
C MET A 1 9.50 10.39 24.61
N ALA A 2 8.72 11.38 24.18
CA ALA A 2 7.53 11.12 23.34
C ALA A 2 7.99 11.08 21.88
N LEU A 3 7.88 9.91 21.23
CA LEU A 3 8.15 9.76 19.81
C LEU A 3 7.30 10.77 19.02
N PRO A 4 7.84 11.43 17.97
CA PRO A 4 7.02 12.26 17.11
C PRO A 4 5.88 11.38 16.57
N ARG A 5 4.64 11.71 16.92
CA ARG A 5 3.49 10.81 16.73
C ARG A 5 3.20 10.51 15.26
N TRP A 6 3.63 11.38 14.34
CA TRP A 6 3.20 11.34 12.94
C TRP A 6 3.71 10.14 12.14
N PRO A 7 5.01 9.77 12.12
CA PRO A 7 5.48 8.57 11.41
C PRO A 7 4.78 7.29 11.88
N TYR A 8 4.62 7.13 13.20
CA TYR A 8 3.96 5.96 13.79
C TYR A 8 2.47 5.93 13.45
N LEU A 9 1.76 7.05 13.59
CA LEU A 9 0.35 7.16 13.17
C LEU A 9 0.18 6.87 11.69
N PHE A 10 1.08 7.36 10.85
CA PHE A 10 1.05 7.09 9.42
C PHE A 10 1.30 5.60 9.13
N SER A 11 2.20 4.95 9.86
CA SER A 11 2.41 3.50 9.74
C SER A 11 1.14 2.70 10.07
N TYR A 12 0.39 3.09 11.11
CA TYR A 12 -0.88 2.46 11.45
C TYR A 12 -1.92 2.69 10.37
N PHE A 13 -2.02 3.94 9.88
CA PHE A 13 -2.90 4.27 8.76
C PHE A 13 -2.60 3.38 7.54
N ILE A 14 -1.34 3.28 7.13
CA ILE A 14 -0.92 2.41 6.01
C ILE A 14 -1.31 0.95 6.27
N ALA A 15 -0.97 0.39 7.43
CA ALA A 15 -1.28 -0.99 7.75
C ALA A 15 -2.78 -1.29 7.64
N THR A 16 -3.61 -0.42 8.22
CA THR A 16 -5.07 -0.54 8.15
C THR A 16 -5.62 -0.31 6.74
N TRP A 17 -5.04 0.63 5.99
CA TRP A 17 -5.41 0.89 4.60
C TRP A 17 -5.17 -0.33 3.71
N LEU A 18 -4.01 -0.98 3.85
CA LEU A 18 -3.68 -2.18 3.08
C LEU A 18 -4.63 -3.35 3.34
N VAL A 19 -4.98 -3.59 4.62
CA VAL A 19 -5.99 -4.59 5.00
C VAL A 19 -7.37 -4.19 4.47
N GLY A 20 -7.70 -2.91 4.49
CA GLY A 20 -8.95 -2.37 3.93
C GLY A 20 -9.06 -2.61 2.44
N VAL A 21 -8.01 -2.30 1.67
CA VAL A 21 -7.92 -2.58 0.22
C VAL A 21 -8.14 -4.07 -0.03
N TRP A 22 -7.42 -4.94 0.68
CA TRP A 22 -7.58 -6.38 0.54
C TRP A 22 -9.02 -6.85 0.80
N ALA A 23 -9.64 -6.38 1.89
CA ALA A 23 -11.00 -6.75 2.27
C ALA A 23 -12.02 -6.27 1.22
N VAL A 24 -11.88 -5.02 0.75
CA VAL A 24 -12.74 -4.43 -0.29
C VAL A 24 -12.65 -5.22 -1.60
N CYS A 25 -11.45 -5.68 -1.98
CA CYS A 25 -11.24 -6.53 -3.16
C CYS A 25 -11.94 -7.89 -3.08
N GLN A 26 -12.36 -8.35 -1.90
CA GLN A 26 -13.14 -9.60 -1.74
C GLN A 26 -14.65 -9.37 -1.90
N THR A 27 -15.08 -8.14 -2.10
CA THR A 27 -16.50 -7.77 -2.22
C THR A 27 -16.87 -7.40 -3.65
N SER A 28 -18.15 -7.14 -3.89
CA SER A 28 -18.62 -6.57 -5.16
C SER A 28 -18.04 -5.21 -5.50
N TYR A 29 -17.43 -4.51 -4.53
CA TYR A 29 -16.78 -3.21 -4.74
C TYR A 29 -15.42 -3.31 -5.45
N ALA A 30 -14.87 -4.52 -5.60
CA ALA A 30 -13.63 -4.77 -6.33
C ALA A 30 -13.61 -4.10 -7.72
N ARG A 31 -14.74 -4.07 -8.44
CA ARG A 31 -14.84 -3.45 -9.76
C ARG A 31 -14.60 -1.95 -9.74
N THR A 32 -15.24 -1.24 -8.81
CA THR A 32 -15.03 0.20 -8.64
C THR A 32 -13.59 0.50 -8.25
N LEU A 33 -12.99 -0.33 -7.39
CA LEU A 33 -11.60 -0.16 -7.01
C LEU A 33 -10.64 -0.40 -8.19
N CYS A 34 -10.87 -1.45 -8.99
CA CYS A 34 -10.14 -1.73 -10.23
C CYS A 34 -10.16 -0.54 -11.21
N GLU A 35 -11.32 0.09 -11.40
CA GLU A 35 -11.45 1.30 -12.20
C GLU A 35 -10.62 2.45 -11.62
N GLN A 36 -10.65 2.64 -10.30
CA GLN A 36 -9.89 3.68 -9.60
C GLN A 36 -8.37 3.48 -9.64
N VAL A 37 -7.89 2.25 -9.87
CA VAL A 37 -6.44 1.95 -9.96
C VAL A 37 -5.97 1.70 -11.40
N GLY A 38 -6.78 2.03 -12.41
CA GLY A 38 -6.37 1.94 -13.82
C GLY A 38 -6.45 0.54 -14.43
N PHE A 39 -7.19 -0.38 -13.82
CA PHE A 39 -7.40 -1.73 -14.33
C PHE A 39 -8.90 -2.03 -14.51
N PRO A 40 -9.64 -1.25 -15.31
CA PRO A 40 -11.08 -1.42 -15.46
C PRO A 40 -11.44 -2.84 -15.91
N ILE A 41 -12.43 -3.44 -15.26
CA ILE A 41 -12.89 -4.79 -15.60
C ILE A 41 -14.06 -4.67 -16.59
N PRO A 42 -14.01 -5.32 -17.76
CA PRO A 42 -15.16 -5.39 -18.67
C PRO A 42 -16.42 -5.96 -17.98
N ALA A 43 -17.60 -5.51 -18.38
CA ALA A 43 -18.87 -5.82 -17.68
C ALA A 43 -19.15 -7.33 -17.54
N ASN A 44 -18.68 -8.14 -18.48
CA ASN A 44 -18.91 -9.59 -18.55
C ASN A 44 -17.68 -10.42 -18.19
N GLU A 45 -16.64 -9.78 -17.64
CA GLU A 45 -15.39 -10.45 -17.28
C GLU A 45 -15.16 -10.42 -15.78
N HIS A 46 -14.37 -11.39 -15.31
CA HIS A 46 -13.86 -11.43 -13.96
C HIS A 46 -12.63 -10.53 -13.84
N PRO A 47 -12.33 -10.01 -12.63
CA PRO A 47 -11.05 -9.36 -12.38
C PRO A 47 -9.90 -10.25 -12.81
N SER A 48 -8.90 -9.66 -13.44
CA SER A 48 -7.66 -10.36 -13.79
C SER A 48 -7.06 -11.03 -12.55
N PRO A 49 -6.50 -12.25 -12.65
CA PRO A 49 -5.81 -12.90 -11.52
C PRO A 49 -4.74 -12.02 -10.87
N TYR A 50 -4.12 -11.13 -11.65
CA TYR A 50 -3.17 -10.13 -11.16
C TYR A 50 -3.78 -9.22 -10.08
N PHE A 51 -5.06 -8.86 -10.21
CA PHE A 51 -5.74 -8.02 -9.22
C PHE A 51 -5.93 -8.74 -7.88
N TYR A 52 -6.27 -10.02 -7.90
CA TYR A 52 -6.37 -10.81 -6.67
C TYR A 52 -5.01 -11.05 -6.02
N LEU A 53 -3.96 -11.27 -6.83
CA LEU A 53 -2.59 -11.35 -6.33
C LEU A 53 -2.14 -10.04 -5.69
N PHE A 54 -2.43 -8.91 -6.33
CA PHE A 54 -2.20 -7.57 -5.79
C PHE A 54 -2.93 -7.38 -4.46
N ALA A 55 -4.24 -7.67 -4.41
CA ALA A 55 -5.04 -7.53 -3.20
C ALA A 55 -4.52 -8.41 -2.05
N ASN A 56 -4.19 -9.68 -2.32
CA ASN A 56 -3.63 -10.58 -1.31
C ASN A 56 -2.26 -10.14 -0.83
N LYS A 57 -1.40 -9.63 -1.72
CA LYS A 57 -0.11 -9.03 -1.36
C LYS A 57 -0.32 -7.86 -0.39
N GLU A 58 -1.23 -6.92 -0.68
CA GLU A 58 -1.55 -5.81 0.22
C GLU A 58 -2.08 -6.32 1.58
N GLY A 59 -2.99 -7.30 1.57
CA GLY A 59 -3.55 -7.89 2.78
C GLY A 59 -2.49 -8.52 3.68
N VAL A 60 -1.59 -9.32 3.11
CA VAL A 60 -0.49 -9.95 3.85
C VAL A 60 0.46 -8.89 4.40
N MET A 61 0.86 -7.90 3.60
CA MET A 61 1.73 -6.81 4.07
C MET A 61 1.07 -6.03 5.22
N GLY A 62 -0.21 -5.68 5.10
CA GLY A 62 -0.97 -4.98 6.13
C GLY A 62 -1.09 -5.77 7.44
N LEU A 63 -1.35 -7.08 7.36
CA LEU A 63 -1.39 -7.95 8.54
C LEU A 63 -0.03 -8.08 9.22
N VAL A 64 1.05 -8.22 8.43
CA VAL A 64 2.42 -8.24 8.96
C VAL A 64 2.75 -6.92 9.65
N PHE A 65 2.38 -5.78 9.06
CA PHE A 65 2.54 -4.47 9.71
C PHE A 65 1.85 -4.41 11.07
N LEU A 66 0.57 -4.77 11.12
CA LEU A 66 -0.21 -4.74 12.36
C LEU A 66 0.41 -5.65 13.42
N ALA A 67 0.88 -6.83 13.03
CA ALA A 67 1.57 -7.74 13.94
C ALA A 67 2.87 -7.12 14.48
N LEU A 68 3.74 -6.59 13.62
CA LEU A 68 5.00 -5.95 14.03
C LEU A 68 4.76 -4.73 14.92
N GLN A 69 3.76 -3.90 14.59
CA GLN A 69 3.34 -2.76 15.41
C GLN A 69 2.83 -3.20 16.78
N PHE A 70 2.03 -4.27 16.83
CA PHE A 70 1.51 -4.84 18.08
C PHE A 70 2.62 -5.35 18.99
N PHE A 71 3.65 -6.00 18.44
CA PHE A 71 4.81 -6.46 19.20
C PHE A 71 5.85 -5.36 19.49
N GLY A 72 5.64 -4.14 19.00
CA GLY A 72 6.58 -3.03 19.21
C GLY A 72 7.88 -3.15 18.40
N GLU A 73 7.90 -3.97 17.35
CA GLU A 73 9.06 -4.23 16.49
C GLU A 73 9.26 -3.10 15.45
N TRP A 74 9.46 -1.88 15.95
CA TRP A 74 9.45 -0.67 15.12
C TRP A 74 10.57 -0.61 14.08
N LYS A 75 11.73 -1.22 14.37
CA LYS A 75 12.79 -1.40 13.38
C LYS A 75 12.30 -2.22 12.17
N ALA A 76 11.60 -3.32 12.42
CA ALA A 76 11.03 -4.15 11.36
C ALA A 76 9.90 -3.43 10.62
N VAL A 77 9.06 -2.67 11.32
CA VAL A 77 8.05 -1.78 10.70
C VAL A 77 8.72 -0.79 9.75
N GLY A 78 9.79 -0.12 10.18
CA GLY A 78 10.53 0.83 9.34
C GLY A 78 11.09 0.19 8.07
N ILE A 79 11.74 -0.99 8.19
CA ILE A 79 12.27 -1.75 7.04
C ILE A 79 11.13 -2.13 6.10
N MET A 80 10.04 -2.68 6.64
CA MET A 80 8.90 -3.11 5.84
C MET A 80 8.24 -1.94 5.10
N MET A 81 8.11 -0.76 5.74
CA MET A 81 7.60 0.45 5.08
C MET A 81 8.51 0.89 3.93
N ALA A 82 9.83 0.85 4.12
CA ALA A 82 10.76 1.18 3.05
C ALA A 82 10.64 0.22 1.86
N VAL A 83 10.51 -1.09 2.11
CA VAL A 83 10.29 -2.09 1.05
C VAL A 83 8.95 -1.89 0.35
N MET A 84 7.89 -1.60 1.11
CA MET A 84 6.57 -1.29 0.57
C MET A 84 6.61 -0.05 -0.33
N CYS A 85 7.40 0.97 0.00
CA CYS A 85 7.60 2.15 -0.84
C CYS A 85 8.20 1.77 -2.21
N VAL A 86 9.21 0.90 -2.22
CA VAL A 86 9.77 0.36 -3.47
C VAL A 86 8.69 -0.40 -4.25
N ASN A 87 7.91 -1.25 -3.59
CA ASN A 87 6.77 -1.91 -4.21
C ASN A 87 5.77 -0.91 -4.84
N GLY A 88 5.42 0.17 -4.14
CA GLY A 88 4.51 1.20 -4.64
C GLY A 88 5.01 1.89 -5.91
N THR A 89 6.34 2.03 -6.08
CA THR A 89 6.90 2.51 -7.36
C THR A 89 6.66 1.52 -8.51
N GLY A 90 6.72 0.21 -8.22
CA GLY A 90 6.41 -0.85 -9.18
C GLY A 90 4.93 -0.88 -9.55
N ASP A 91 4.03 -0.71 -8.57
CA ASP A 91 2.59 -0.63 -8.81
C ASP A 91 2.24 0.60 -9.68
N ALA A 92 2.90 1.74 -9.46
CA ALA A 92 2.77 2.92 -10.31
C ALA A 92 3.21 2.64 -11.76
N TYR A 93 4.37 1.99 -11.94
CA TYR A 93 4.87 1.59 -13.25
C TYR A 93 3.93 0.62 -13.98
N LEU A 94 3.37 -0.36 -13.27
CA LEU A 94 2.43 -1.32 -13.87
C LEU A 94 1.12 -0.63 -14.29
N SER A 95 0.61 0.29 -13.46
CA SER A 95 -0.63 1.03 -13.74
C SER A 95 -0.50 1.92 -14.98
N THR A 96 0.71 2.45 -15.26
CA THR A 96 0.97 3.27 -16.45
C THR A 96 1.36 2.49 -17.70
N SER A 97 2.08 1.38 -17.53
CA SER A 97 2.61 0.60 -18.67
C SER A 97 1.65 -0.47 -19.18
N VAL A 98 0.85 -1.04 -18.30
CA VAL A 98 -0.09 -2.13 -18.60
C VAL A 98 -1.54 -1.74 -18.32
N GLY A 99 -1.76 -0.85 -17.36
CA GLY A 99 -3.08 -0.29 -17.06
C GLY A 99 -3.49 0.85 -17.99
N THR A 100 -4.54 1.56 -17.59
CA THR A 100 -5.12 2.69 -18.33
C THR A 100 -4.80 4.04 -17.72
N MET A 101 -4.03 4.07 -16.62
CA MET A 101 -3.68 5.32 -15.92
C MET A 101 -2.60 6.08 -16.67
N ASP A 102 -2.74 7.40 -16.72
CA ASP A 102 -1.62 8.25 -17.10
C ASP A 102 -0.59 8.38 -15.95
N TRP A 103 0.58 8.93 -16.27
CA TRP A 103 1.65 9.10 -15.27
C TRP A 103 1.24 10.02 -14.11
N VAL A 104 0.44 11.06 -14.35
CA VAL A 104 0.03 12.00 -13.30
C VAL A 104 -0.93 11.33 -12.33
N GLU A 105 -1.88 10.54 -12.84
CA GLU A 105 -2.82 9.76 -12.04
C GLU A 105 -2.12 8.67 -11.24
N ALA A 106 -1.23 7.92 -11.87
CA ALA A 106 -0.45 6.89 -11.18
C ALA A 106 0.48 7.48 -10.10
N LEU A 107 1.10 8.63 -10.36
CA LEU A 107 1.89 9.36 -9.36
C LEU A 107 1.02 9.79 -8.17
N LYS A 108 -0.21 10.27 -8.41
CA LYS A 108 -1.15 10.65 -7.34
C LYS A 108 -1.61 9.44 -6.53
N ALA A 109 -1.96 8.34 -7.20
CA ALA A 109 -2.48 7.13 -6.57
C ALA A 109 -1.42 6.39 -5.75
N HIS A 110 -0.18 6.33 -6.23
CA HIS A 110 0.86 5.50 -5.62
C HIS A 110 2.02 6.31 -5.04
N MET A 111 2.53 7.33 -5.75
CA MET A 111 3.78 7.99 -5.36
C MET A 111 3.63 9.01 -4.24
N GLY A 112 2.47 9.67 -4.11
CA GLY A 112 2.20 10.54 -2.96
C GLY A 112 2.29 9.77 -1.64
N VAL A 113 1.67 8.59 -1.59
CA VAL A 113 1.73 7.69 -0.44
C VAL A 113 3.15 7.16 -0.24
N THR A 114 3.85 6.76 -1.31
CA THR A 114 5.24 6.30 -1.27
C THR A 114 6.20 7.33 -0.67
N ILE A 115 6.08 8.62 -1.01
CA ILE A 115 6.97 9.66 -0.48
C ILE A 115 6.74 9.85 1.02
N VAL A 116 5.48 9.98 1.46
CA VAL A 116 5.16 10.16 2.88
C VAL A 116 5.50 8.91 3.69
N ALA A 117 5.24 7.72 3.15
CA ALA A 117 5.62 6.45 3.76
C ALA A 117 7.14 6.31 3.84
N GLY A 118 7.89 6.72 2.82
CA GLY A 118 9.35 6.67 2.80
C GLY A 118 9.97 7.60 3.84
N TRP A 119 9.43 8.82 3.97
CA TRP A 119 9.82 9.73 5.05
C TRP A 119 9.49 9.14 6.43
N ALA A 120 8.29 8.60 6.62
CA ALA A 120 7.90 7.98 7.88
C ALA A 120 8.80 6.77 8.22
N ALA A 121 9.10 5.92 7.23
CA ALA A 121 10.02 4.79 7.35
C ALA A 121 11.41 5.25 7.80
N TRP A 122 11.96 6.27 7.13
CA TRP A 122 13.25 6.86 7.50
C TRP A 122 13.27 7.32 8.96
N ARG A 123 12.24 8.07 9.39
CA ARG A 123 12.13 8.57 10.77
C ARG A 123 12.01 7.45 11.80
N ILE A 124 11.22 6.41 11.52
CA ILE A 124 11.09 5.24 12.39
C ILE A 124 12.43 4.52 12.49
N LEU A 125 13.15 4.34 11.38
CA LEU A 125 14.47 3.70 11.40
C LEU A 125 15.49 4.53 12.19
N GLU A 126 15.58 5.84 11.95
CA GLU A 126 16.48 6.74 12.68
C GLU A 126 16.28 6.68 14.20
N GLU A 127 15.04 6.48 14.67
CA GLU A 127 14.71 6.43 16.10
C GLU A 127 14.89 5.04 16.75
N ASN A 128 15.02 3.98 15.96
CA ASN A 128 15.04 2.58 16.42
C ASN A 128 16.28 1.79 15.94
N TRP A 129 17.29 2.47 15.39
CA TRP A 129 18.55 1.88 14.93
C TRP A 129 19.70 2.23 15.87
#